data_AF-A0A1V4W681-F1
#
_entry.id   AF-A0A1V4W681-F1
#
_cell.length_a   1.000
_cell.length_b   1.000
_cell.length_c   1.000
_cell.angle_alpha   90.00
_cell.angle_beta   90.00
_cell.angle_gamma   90.00
#
_symmetry.space_group_name_H-M   'P 1'
#
loop_
_entity.id
_entity.type
_entity.pdbx_description
1 polymer ?
#
loop_
_entity_poly.entity_id
_entity_poly.type
_entity_poly.pdbx_seq_one_letter_code
_entity_poly.pdbx_strand_id
1 'polypeptide(L)'
;MEKITRDTNTVLMNKVFELVKENGCYEKAGAIMDYFLAEDYKVQELSDYEFDFLVKLNFGGSEGIYLDCYIEGCFRESNAERKTERLSCGTFKTLDESLDAMKIMGELAGSLTYFASQYVNKELDRYTPTAQREAEEKRRAERAAK
;
A
#
# COMPACT_ATOMS: atom_id res chain seq x y z
N MET A 1 -1.97 -26.40 8.03
CA MET A 1 -2.12 -24.97 7.70
C MET A 1 -1.49 -24.74 6.34
N GLU A 2 -2.25 -24.25 5.36
CA GLU A 2 -1.64 -23.81 4.10
C GLU A 2 -0.68 -22.65 4.39
N LYS A 3 0.52 -22.72 3.81
CA LYS A 3 1.50 -21.64 3.96
C LYS A 3 0.98 -20.42 3.21
N ILE A 4 0.65 -19.35 3.94
CA ILE A 4 0.23 -18.11 3.32
C ILE A 4 1.43 -17.35 2.78
N THR A 5 1.30 -16.84 1.56
CA THR A 5 2.27 -15.90 0.98
C THR A 5 1.89 -14.50 1.43
N ARG A 6 2.72 -13.89 2.28
CA ARG A 6 2.57 -12.50 2.74
C ARG A 6 2.99 -11.55 1.61
N ASP A 7 2.27 -10.45 1.47
CA ASP A 7 2.70 -9.37 0.59
C ASP A 7 3.81 -8.59 1.27
N THR A 8 4.72 -8.03 0.48
CA THR A 8 5.63 -6.98 0.95
C THR A 8 5.05 -5.60 0.66
N ASN A 9 5.61 -4.56 1.25
CA ASN A 9 5.33 -3.17 0.87
C ASN A 9 5.51 -2.92 -0.64
N THR A 10 6.54 -3.49 -1.25
CA THR A 10 6.78 -3.42 -2.70
C THR A 10 5.69 -4.14 -3.49
N VAL A 11 5.25 -5.33 -3.06
CA VAL A 11 4.15 -6.07 -3.71
C VAL A 11 2.85 -5.30 -3.59
N LEU A 12 2.51 -4.82 -2.39
CA LEU A 12 1.34 -3.97 -2.14
C LEU A 12 1.34 -2.76 -3.09
N MET A 13 2.44 -2.01 -3.14
CA MET A 13 2.54 -0.83 -4.00
C MET A 13 2.29 -1.15 -5.48
N ASN A 14 2.92 -2.22 -5.99
CA ASN A 14 2.74 -2.62 -7.38
C ASN A 14 1.31 -3.07 -7.67
N LYS A 15 0.69 -3.83 -6.77
CA LYS A 15 -0.71 -4.29 -6.91
C LYS A 15 -1.70 -3.12 -6.89
N VAL A 16 -1.48 -2.14 -6.02
CA VAL A 16 -2.26 -0.91 -6.00
C VAL A 16 -2.09 -0.13 -7.30
N PHE A 17 -0.86 -0.01 -7.80
CA PHE A 17 -0.61 0.70 -9.05
C PHE A 17 -1.20 -0.02 -10.28
N GLU A 18 -1.17 -1.36 -10.31
CA GLU A 18 -1.86 -2.17 -11.30
C GLU A 18 -3.36 -1.87 -11.30
N LEU A 19 -4.02 -1.88 -10.13
CA LEU A 19 -5.44 -1.54 -10.01
C LEU A 19 -5.75 -0.13 -10.49
N VAL A 20 -4.92 0.86 -10.17
CA VAL A 20 -5.07 2.24 -10.68
C VAL A 20 -5.04 2.27 -12.21
N LYS A 21 -4.12 1.53 -12.84
CA LYS A 21 -4.02 1.46 -14.31
C LYS A 21 -5.21 0.73 -14.93
N GLU A 22 -5.58 -0.43 -14.40
CA GLU A 22 -6.68 -1.27 -14.88
C GLU A 22 -8.03 -0.54 -14.84
N ASN A 23 -8.19 0.40 -13.90
CA ASN A 23 -9.40 1.21 -13.76
C ASN A 23 -9.32 2.58 -14.47
N GLY A 24 -8.32 2.80 -15.32
CA GLY A 24 -8.19 4.04 -16.12
C GLY A 24 -7.82 5.29 -15.32
N CYS A 25 -7.44 5.15 -14.05
CA CYS A 25 -7.13 6.28 -13.16
C CYS A 25 -5.69 6.80 -13.33
N TYR A 26 -4.91 6.24 -14.27
CA TYR A 26 -3.52 6.63 -14.48
C TYR A 26 -3.29 7.54 -15.68
N GLU A 27 -4.20 7.60 -16.65
CA GLU A 27 -3.91 8.17 -17.98
C GLU A 27 -3.36 9.60 -17.94
N LYS A 28 -4.02 10.49 -17.19
CA LYS A 28 -3.56 11.89 -17.02
C LYS A 28 -2.19 11.97 -16.36
N ALA A 29 -2.00 11.20 -15.28
CA ALA A 29 -0.75 11.21 -14.53
C ALA A 29 0.39 10.57 -15.34
N GLY A 30 0.11 9.51 -16.09
CA GLY A 30 1.06 8.85 -16.99
C GLY A 30 1.57 9.75 -18.10
N ALA A 31 0.76 10.71 -18.57
CA ALA A 31 1.18 11.69 -19.58
C ALA A 31 2.22 12.70 -19.08
N ILE A 32 2.28 12.94 -17.77
CA ILE A 32 3.24 13.87 -17.13
C ILE A 32 4.29 13.15 -16.27
N MET A 33 4.23 11.82 -16.18
CA MET A 33 5.10 11.05 -15.30
C MET A 33 6.52 11.03 -15.84
N ASP A 34 7.49 11.37 -14.99
CA ASP A 34 8.92 11.13 -15.25
C ASP A 34 9.25 9.68 -14.87
N TYR A 35 8.93 9.29 -13.64
CA TYR A 35 9.10 7.91 -13.20
C TYR A 35 8.14 7.48 -12.08
N PHE A 36 8.01 6.16 -11.96
CA PHE A 36 7.55 5.48 -10.75
C PHE A 36 8.63 4.50 -10.31
N LEU A 37 8.97 4.52 -9.02
CA LEU A 37 9.89 3.59 -8.39
C LEU A 37 9.21 2.98 -7.16
N ALA A 38 9.07 1.66 -7.15
CA ALA A 38 8.67 0.95 -5.94
C ALA A 38 9.86 0.86 -4.97
N GLU A 39 9.58 0.79 -3.67
CA GLU A 39 10.62 0.62 -2.64
C GLU A 39 11.42 -0.66 -2.88
N ASP A 40 12.75 -0.56 -2.88
CA ASP A 40 13.69 -1.67 -3.10
C ASP A 40 14.76 -1.79 -1.99
N TYR A 41 14.89 -0.81 -1.10
CA TYR A 41 15.90 -0.80 -0.06
C TYR A 41 15.38 -1.44 1.23
N LYS A 42 14.23 -0.99 1.75
CA LYS A 42 13.61 -1.53 2.98
C LYS A 42 12.36 -2.33 2.64
N VAL A 43 12.55 -3.51 2.05
CA VAL A 43 11.48 -4.45 1.70
C VAL A 43 11.22 -5.43 2.84
N GLN A 44 9.94 -5.61 3.19
CA GLN A 44 9.54 -6.46 4.31
C GLN A 44 8.14 -7.04 4.09
N GLU A 45 7.92 -8.25 4.59
CA GLU A 45 6.59 -8.86 4.63
C GLU A 45 5.66 -8.11 5.59
N LEU A 46 4.39 -8.04 5.20
CA LEU A 46 3.32 -7.41 5.95
C LEU A 46 2.45 -8.53 6.55
N SER A 47 2.43 -8.61 7.89
CA SER A 47 1.77 -9.68 8.63
C SER A 47 0.72 -9.18 9.63
N ASP A 48 0.43 -7.89 9.60
CA ASP A 48 -0.64 -7.25 10.35
C ASP A 48 -1.32 -6.21 9.45
N TYR A 49 -2.64 -6.09 9.51
CA TYR A 49 -3.45 -5.15 8.72
C TYR A 49 -3.71 -3.83 9.44
N GLU A 50 -3.23 -3.65 10.68
CA GLU A 50 -3.42 -2.44 11.49
C GLU A 50 -2.55 -1.25 11.02
N PHE A 51 -2.58 -0.93 9.71
CA PHE A 51 -1.89 0.19 9.11
C PHE A 51 -2.78 0.98 8.14
N ASP A 52 -2.45 2.26 7.97
CA ASP A 52 -3.02 3.15 6.96
C ASP A 52 -2.09 3.26 5.76
N PHE A 53 -2.66 3.41 4.55
CA PHE A 53 -1.90 3.75 3.35
C PHE A 53 -1.92 5.27 3.13
N LEU A 54 -0.73 5.89 3.18
CA LEU A 54 -0.56 7.33 3.11
C LEU A 54 0.12 7.73 1.80
N VAL A 55 -0.42 8.76 1.15
CA VAL A 55 0.21 9.36 -0.03
C VAL A 55 0.53 10.82 0.28
N LYS A 56 1.80 11.17 0.24
CA LYS A 56 2.28 12.53 0.48
C LYS A 56 2.54 13.22 -0.85
N LEU A 57 1.68 14.18 -1.19
CA LEU A 57 1.84 15.07 -2.33
C LEU A 57 2.66 16.31 -1.92
N ASN A 58 3.80 16.54 -2.57
CA ASN A 58 4.63 17.71 -2.30
C ASN A 58 5.55 18.06 -3.48
N PHE A 59 6.15 19.26 -3.44
CA PHE A 59 7.28 19.59 -4.31
C PHE A 59 8.56 18.88 -3.85
N GLY A 60 9.42 18.54 -4.81
CA GLY A 60 10.74 17.98 -4.56
C GLY A 60 11.79 19.03 -4.22
N GLY A 61 12.97 18.57 -3.78
CA GLY A 61 14.10 19.45 -3.44
C GLY A 61 14.93 19.93 -4.63
N SER A 62 14.79 19.30 -5.81
CA SER A 62 15.60 19.66 -6.99
C SER A 62 14.80 20.02 -8.23
N GLU A 63 13.61 19.43 -8.44
CA GLU A 63 12.64 19.77 -9.49
C GLU A 63 11.44 18.81 -9.38
N GLY A 64 10.23 19.30 -9.65
CA GLY A 64 9.04 18.49 -9.88
C GLY A 64 8.13 18.25 -8.69
N ILE A 65 7.05 17.52 -8.94
CA ILE A 65 6.04 17.13 -7.95
C ILE A 65 6.18 15.63 -7.66
N TYR A 66 6.12 15.29 -6.38
CA TYR A 66 6.33 13.95 -5.85
C TYR A 66 5.06 13.43 -5.17
N LEU A 67 4.79 12.14 -5.36
CA LEU A 67 3.90 11.36 -4.50
C LEU A 67 4.74 10.30 -3.80
N ASP A 68 5.04 10.52 -2.53
CA ASP A 68 5.67 9.51 -1.69
C ASP A 68 4.60 8.66 -1.00
N CYS A 69 4.61 7.35 -1.25
CA CYS A 69 3.65 6.41 -0.73
C CYS A 69 4.24 5.65 0.47
N TYR A 70 3.47 5.57 1.55
CA TYR A 70 3.86 4.89 2.78
C TYR A 70 2.73 4.02 3.30
N ILE A 71 3.09 3.05 4.13
CA ILE A 71 2.18 2.53 5.16
C ILE A 71 2.61 3.05 6.53
N GLU A 72 1.64 3.37 7.38
CA GLU A 72 1.86 3.83 8.74
C GLU A 72 0.95 3.08 9.72
N GLY A 73 1.53 2.48 10.76
CA GLY A 73 0.79 1.67 11.73
C GLY A 73 1.56 0.45 12.20
N CYS A 74 0.82 -0.57 12.62
CA CYS A 74 1.33 -1.89 12.93
C CYS A 74 1.13 -2.80 11.71
N PHE A 75 2.22 -3.16 11.05
CA PHE A 75 2.21 -4.03 9.85
C PHE A 75 3.04 -5.29 10.05
N ARG A 76 3.43 -5.59 11.29
CA ARG A 76 4.24 -6.75 11.71
C ARG A 76 3.69 -7.39 12.97
N GLU A 77 3.43 -8.69 12.92
CA GLU A 77 3.08 -9.51 14.10
C GLU A 77 4.19 -9.50 15.17
N SER A 78 5.47 -9.39 14.78
CA SER A 78 6.60 -9.34 15.72
C SER A 78 6.73 -8.01 16.47
N ASN A 79 5.89 -7.01 16.18
CA ASN A 79 5.89 -5.73 16.86
C ASN A 79 5.20 -5.87 18.24
N ALA A 80 5.92 -6.49 19.19
CA ALA A 80 5.41 -6.80 20.53
C ALA A 80 4.91 -5.57 21.30
N GLU A 81 5.46 -4.38 21.00
CA GLU A 81 5.07 -3.11 21.63
C GLU A 81 3.97 -2.37 20.87
N ARG A 82 3.46 -2.95 19.75
CA ARG A 82 2.51 -2.33 18.81
C ARG A 82 2.83 -0.87 18.51
N LYS A 83 4.12 -0.59 18.31
CA LYS A 83 4.59 0.76 17.98
C LYS A 83 4.15 1.13 16.57
N THR A 84 3.56 2.32 16.41
CA THR A 84 3.32 2.89 15.09
C THR A 84 4.65 3.14 14.39
N GLU A 85 4.84 2.49 13.25
CA GLU A 85 6.00 2.68 12.38
C GLU A 85 5.54 3.22 11.02
N ARG A 86 6.45 3.88 10.30
CA ARG A 86 6.24 4.26 8.90
C ARG A 86 7.18 3.50 7.99
N LEU A 87 6.67 3.03 6.87
CA LEU A 87 7.41 2.27 5.88
C LEU A 87 7.11 2.77 4.47
N SER A 88 8.15 3.09 3.72
CA SER A 88 8.06 3.50 2.31
C SER A 88 7.57 2.36 1.43
N CYS A 89 6.75 2.69 0.42
CA CYS A 89 6.19 1.74 -0.54
C CYS A 89 6.63 2.06 -1.97
N GLY A 90 6.80 3.35 -2.29
CA GLY A 90 7.28 3.82 -3.58
C GLY A 90 7.08 5.31 -3.77
N THR A 91 7.65 5.84 -4.85
CA THR A 91 7.62 7.25 -5.20
C THR A 91 7.24 7.42 -6.67
N PHE A 92 6.31 8.34 -6.93
CA PHE A 92 6.02 8.86 -8.27
C PHE A 92 6.59 10.27 -8.39
N LYS A 93 7.15 10.59 -9.55
CA LYS A 93 7.71 11.92 -9.84
C LYS A 93 7.29 12.40 -11.23
N THR A 94 6.96 13.68 -11.34
CA THR A 94 6.91 14.45 -12.60
C THR A 94 8.02 15.50 -12.66
N LEU A 95 8.37 16.00 -13.85
CA LEU A 95 9.19 17.20 -14.01
C LEU A 95 8.35 18.50 -13.99
N ASP A 96 7.06 18.41 -14.31
CA ASP A 96 6.14 19.55 -14.30
C ASP A 96 5.80 19.99 -12.87
N GLU A 97 5.85 21.30 -12.62
CA GLU A 97 5.57 21.95 -11.33
C GLU A 97 4.31 22.84 -11.37
N SER A 98 3.58 22.84 -12.49
CA SER A 98 2.38 23.64 -12.67
C SER A 98 1.26 23.24 -11.70
N LEU A 99 0.34 24.18 -11.47
CA LEU A 99 -0.86 23.90 -10.68
C LEU A 99 -1.70 22.76 -11.27
N ASP A 100 -1.74 22.64 -12.59
CA ASP A 100 -2.50 21.58 -13.24
C ASP A 100 -1.82 20.22 -13.06
N ALA A 101 -0.49 20.15 -13.14
CA ALA A 101 0.26 18.95 -12.75
C ALA A 101 0.03 18.57 -11.28
N MET A 102 0.02 19.54 -10.37
CA MET A 102 -0.29 19.32 -8.95
C MET A 102 -1.68 18.71 -8.74
N LYS A 103 -2.70 19.21 -9.45
CA LYS A 103 -4.05 18.65 -9.41
C LYS A 103 -4.08 17.22 -9.97
N ILE A 104 -3.41 16.97 -11.10
CA ILE A 104 -3.30 15.63 -11.69
C ILE A 104 -2.64 14.64 -10.71
N MET A 105 -1.55 15.04 -10.06
CA MET A 105 -0.91 14.20 -9.05
C MET A 105 -1.80 14.01 -7.81
N GLY A 106 -2.62 15.01 -7.44
CA GLY A 106 -3.66 14.88 -6.41
C GLY A 106 -4.76 13.88 -6.78
N GLU A 107 -5.22 13.87 -8.03
CA GLU A 107 -6.16 12.85 -8.54
C GLU A 107 -5.56 11.44 -8.46
N LEU A 108 -4.28 11.29 -8.84
CA LEU A 108 -3.55 10.03 -8.69
C LEU A 108 -3.43 9.62 -7.22
N ALA A 109 -3.10 10.55 -6.32
CA ALA A 109 -3.01 10.28 -4.88
C ALA A 109 -4.32 9.72 -4.31
N GLY A 110 -5.45 10.35 -4.66
CA GLY A 110 -6.77 9.87 -4.24
C GLY A 110 -7.08 8.47 -4.77
N SER A 111 -6.71 8.20 -6.03
CA SER A 111 -6.88 6.88 -6.64
C SER A 111 -6.05 5.81 -5.94
N LEU A 112 -4.76 6.10 -5.65
CA LEU A 112 -3.87 5.21 -4.93
C LEU A 112 -4.42 4.87 -3.53
N THR A 113 -4.86 5.88 -2.77
CA THR A 113 -5.47 5.67 -1.44
C THR A 113 -6.70 4.79 -1.52
N TYR A 114 -7.59 5.03 -2.50
CA TYR A 114 -8.80 4.22 -2.68
C TYR A 114 -8.46 2.75 -2.99
N PHE A 115 -7.62 2.50 -4.00
CA PHE A 115 -7.31 1.12 -4.42
C PHE A 115 -6.45 0.37 -3.41
N ALA A 116 -5.61 1.04 -2.63
CA ALA A 116 -4.91 0.43 -1.50
C ALA A 116 -5.88 -0.14 -0.46
N SER A 117 -6.90 0.64 -0.08
CA SER A 117 -7.94 0.16 0.84
C SER A 117 -8.72 -1.02 0.26
N GLN A 118 -9.11 -0.95 -1.01
CA GLN A 118 -9.85 -2.05 -1.66
C GLN A 118 -9.01 -3.33 -1.74
N TYR A 119 -7.73 -3.23 -2.10
CA TYR A 119 -6.84 -4.37 -2.23
C TYR A 119 -6.60 -5.07 -0.89
N VAL A 120 -6.22 -4.32 0.15
CA VAL A 120 -5.97 -4.89 1.49
C VAL A 120 -7.22 -5.56 2.05
N ASN A 121 -8.40 -4.94 1.90
CA ASN A 121 -9.65 -5.54 2.38
C ASN A 121 -10.04 -6.81 1.61
N LYS A 122 -9.80 -6.85 0.29
CA LYS A 122 -10.05 -8.04 -0.52
C LYS A 122 -9.11 -9.19 -0.14
N GLU A 123 -7.85 -8.87 0.13
CA GLU A 123 -6.79 -9.83 0.43
C GLU A 123 -6.47 -9.91 1.94
N LEU A 124 -7.43 -9.58 2.81
CA LEU A 124 -7.21 -9.35 4.25
C LEU A 124 -6.51 -10.52 4.96
N ASP A 125 -6.78 -11.75 4.55
CA ASP A 125 -6.14 -12.95 5.12
C ASP A 125 -4.61 -12.90 4.98
N ARG A 126 -4.08 -12.34 3.88
CA ARG A 126 -2.63 -12.13 3.65
C ARG A 126 -1.99 -11.23 4.67
N TYR A 127 -2.77 -10.33 5.28
CA TYR A 127 -2.32 -9.36 6.26
C TYR A 127 -2.75 -9.73 7.69
N THR A 128 -3.55 -10.78 7.88
CA THR A 128 -4.05 -11.16 9.20
C THR A 128 -2.96 -11.87 10.02
N PRO A 129 -2.69 -11.47 11.27
CA PRO A 129 -1.70 -12.12 12.14
C PRO A 129 -1.91 -13.62 12.26
N THR A 130 -0.83 -14.39 12.35
CA THR A 130 -0.88 -15.85 12.32
C THR A 130 -1.72 -16.40 13.48
N ALA A 131 -1.51 -15.88 14.70
CA ALA A 131 -2.27 -16.29 15.88
C ALA A 131 -3.79 -16.04 15.73
N GLN A 132 -4.18 -14.94 15.07
CA GLN A 132 -5.58 -14.64 14.81
C GLN A 132 -6.20 -15.64 13.83
N ARG A 133 -5.48 -15.98 12.75
CA ARG A 133 -5.92 -16.97 11.76
C ARG A 133 -6.14 -18.33 12.40
N GLU A 134 -5.19 -18.82 13.18
CA GLU A 134 -5.30 -20.10 13.90
C GLU A 134 -6.49 -20.12 14.87
N ALA A 135 -6.73 -19.02 15.58
CA ALA A 135 -7.88 -18.90 16.47
C ALA A 135 -9.21 -18.88 15.71
N GLU A 136 -9.28 -18.30 14.52
CA GLU A 136 -10.47 -18.34 13.66
C GLU A 136 -10.73 -19.73 13.07
N GLU A 137 -9.69 -20.42 12.60
CA GLU A 137 -9.81 -21.79 12.09
C GLU A 137 -10.31 -22.74 13.18
N LYS A 138 -9.74 -22.66 14.39
CA LYS A 138 -10.20 -23.45 15.54
C LYS A 138 -11.67 -23.19 15.85
N ARG A 139 -12.09 -21.91 15.88
CA ARG A 139 -13.50 -21.52 16.09
C ARG A 139 -14.42 -22.04 14.98
N ARG A 140 -13.97 -22.07 13.73
CA ARG A 140 -14.74 -22.63 12.60
C ARG A 140 -14.88 -24.15 12.72
N ALA A 141 -13.81 -24.85 13.07
CA ALA A 141 -13.83 -26.30 13.28
C ALA A 141 -14.77 -26.70 14.44
N GLU A 142 -14.73 -25.97 15.55
CA GLU A 142 -15.62 -26.19 16.70
C GLU A 142 -17.11 -25.96 16.35
N ARG A 143 -17.41 -25.00 15.47
CA ARG A 143 -18.78 -24.75 14.99
C ARG A 143 -19.26 -25.82 14.01
N ALA A 144 -18.37 -26.34 13.15
CA ALA A 144 -18.71 -27.39 12.20
C ALA A 144 -18.89 -28.77 12.85
N ALA A 145 -18.31 -28.97 14.04
CA ALA A 145 -18.45 -30.19 14.84
C ALA A 145 -19.70 -30.20 15.76
N LYS A 146 -20.48 -29.11 15.78
CA LYS A 146 -21.77 -29.00 16.48
C LYS A 146 -22.92 -29.16 15.50
#